data_AF-A0A2N9N760-F1
#
_entry.id   AF-A0A2N9N760-F1
#
_cell.length_a   1.000
_cell.length_b   1.000
_cell.length_c   1.000
_cell.angle_alpha   90.00
_cell.angle_beta   90.00
_cell.angle_gamma   90.00
#
_symmetry.space_group_name_H-M   'P 1'
#
loop_
_entity.id
_entity.type
_entity.pdbx_description
1 polymer ?
#
loop_
_entity_poly.entity_id
_entity_poly.type
_entity_poly.pdbx_seq_one_letter_code
_entity_poly.pdbx_strand_id
1 'polypeptide(L)'
;MRAVNWGRVAFTHFRPGGAIAKSYRQVEERGSLASDYIVSGAHVIGPAAARKRDCLLAVMNIEFEDNFTGTPRLQVFGPTGLVAEKPLGDFPPLACRHFLLSELFPGLESDPAHPFTLRMQVPNALMIVSALHLDYVRRDIALEHGSDRHSTFMDIKC
;
A
#
# COMPACT_ATOMS: atom_id res chain seq x y z
N MET A 1 -6.38 8.47 14.66
CA MET A 1 -5.65 8.97 15.86
C MET A 1 -4.40 9.70 15.36
N ARG A 2 -4.15 10.97 15.70
CA ARG A 2 -2.92 11.67 15.29
C ARG A 2 -1.77 11.20 16.19
N ALA A 3 -0.70 10.66 15.60
CA ALA A 3 0.53 10.43 16.36
C ALA A 3 1.18 11.80 16.62
N VAL A 4 1.06 12.30 17.85
CA VAL A 4 1.40 13.68 18.26
C VAL A 4 2.85 14.04 17.92
N ASN A 5 3.76 13.07 17.89
CA ASN A 5 5.19 13.30 17.60
C ASN A 5 5.54 13.35 16.11
N TRP A 6 4.62 12.98 15.22
CA TRP A 6 4.90 12.83 13.79
C TRP A 6 4.12 13.80 12.90
N GLY A 7 3.07 14.44 13.43
CA GLY A 7 2.18 15.29 12.62
C GLY A 7 1.44 14.52 11.51
N ARG A 8 1.40 13.18 11.60
CA ARG A 8 0.81 12.30 10.59
C ARG A 8 -0.49 11.65 11.09
N VAL A 9 -1.38 11.36 10.16
CA VAL A 9 -2.54 10.48 10.40
C VAL A 9 -2.02 9.06 10.23
N ALA A 10 -1.76 8.36 11.34
CA ALA A 10 -1.58 6.91 11.27
C ALA A 10 -2.97 6.31 11.05
N PHE A 11 -3.18 5.69 9.90
CA PHE A 11 -4.38 4.92 9.62
C PHE A 11 -3.96 3.44 9.54
N THR A 12 -4.57 2.60 10.38
CA THR A 12 -4.24 1.16 10.46
C THR A 12 -5.56 0.42 10.23
N HIS A 13 -5.66 -0.33 9.13
CA HIS A 13 -6.86 -1.11 8.75
C HIS A 13 -6.81 -2.53 9.40
N PHE A 14 -7.90 -3.00 10.05
CA PHE A 14 -8.03 -4.32 10.77
C PHE A 14 -9.44 -5.01 10.62
N ARG A 15 -9.56 -6.36 10.45
CA ARG A 15 -10.77 -7.27 10.32
C ARG A 15 -10.72 -8.43 11.33
N PRO A 16 -11.72 -9.35 11.26
CA PRO A 16 -11.77 -10.73 11.77
C PRO A 16 -11.42 -11.88 10.75
N GLY A 17 -11.45 -13.14 11.22
CA GLY A 17 -10.94 -14.43 10.66
C GLY A 17 -11.15 -14.82 9.17
N GLY A 18 -10.28 -15.70 8.65
CA GLY A 18 -10.16 -16.08 7.23
C GLY A 18 -11.37 -16.75 6.55
N ALA A 19 -12.28 -17.37 7.30
CA ALA A 19 -13.51 -17.94 6.72
C ALA A 19 -14.46 -16.88 6.13
N ILE A 20 -14.50 -15.68 6.74
CA ILE A 20 -15.32 -14.57 6.28
C ILE A 20 -14.67 -13.86 5.08
N ALA A 21 -13.35 -13.91 4.92
CA ALA A 21 -12.65 -13.25 3.81
C ALA A 21 -13.02 -13.83 2.43
N LYS A 22 -13.31 -15.14 2.34
CA LYS A 22 -13.69 -15.81 1.08
C LYS A 22 -15.02 -15.30 0.50
N SER A 23 -16.02 -15.00 1.33
CA SER A 23 -17.34 -14.53 0.85
C SER A 23 -17.30 -13.11 0.27
N TYR A 24 -16.34 -12.27 0.67
CA TYR A 24 -16.17 -10.93 0.09
C TYR A 24 -15.50 -10.92 -1.29
N ARG A 25 -14.87 -12.02 -1.72
CA ARG A 25 -14.35 -12.17 -3.10
C ARG A 25 -15.48 -12.21 -4.14
N GLN A 26 -16.70 -12.53 -3.71
CA GLN A 26 -17.85 -12.82 -4.57
C GLN A 26 -18.90 -11.70 -4.59
N VAL A 27 -18.57 -10.48 -4.16
CA VAL A 27 -19.52 -9.35 -4.22
C VAL A 27 -19.66 -8.89 -5.67
N GLU A 28 -20.87 -9.03 -6.24
CA GLU A 28 -21.19 -8.80 -7.66
C GLU A 28 -20.79 -7.42 -8.19
N GLU A 29 -20.77 -6.38 -7.35
CA GLU A 29 -20.52 -4.99 -7.77
C GLU A 29 -19.09 -4.46 -7.54
N ARG A 30 -18.14 -5.30 -7.09
CA ARG A 30 -16.75 -4.85 -6.81
C ARG A 30 -15.85 -4.71 -8.04
N GLY A 31 -16.40 -4.91 -9.25
CA GLY A 31 -15.62 -4.82 -10.49
C GLY A 31 -14.42 -5.77 -10.52
N SER A 32 -14.53 -6.97 -9.91
CA SER A 32 -13.51 -8.04 -9.85
C SER A 32 -12.23 -7.75 -9.04
N LEU A 33 -12.24 -6.78 -8.11
CA LEU A 33 -11.11 -6.52 -7.20
C LEU A 33 -11.20 -7.34 -5.90
N ALA A 34 -10.30 -8.32 -5.73
CA ALA A 34 -10.20 -9.13 -4.51
C ALA A 34 -9.66 -8.32 -3.31
N SER A 35 -8.67 -7.46 -3.52
CA SER A 35 -8.11 -6.59 -2.47
C SER A 35 -7.69 -5.21 -2.99
N ASP A 36 -7.98 -4.18 -2.19
CA ASP A 36 -7.48 -2.81 -2.35
C ASP A 36 -6.83 -2.39 -1.02
N TYR A 37 -5.56 -1.99 -1.09
CA TYR A 37 -4.79 -1.48 0.05
C TYR A 37 -4.44 -0.02 -0.17
N ILE A 38 -4.64 0.83 0.83
CA ILE A 38 -4.33 2.26 0.73
C ILE A 38 -3.38 2.67 1.86
N VAL A 39 -2.31 3.38 1.50
CA VAL A 39 -1.41 4.09 2.43
C VAL A 39 -1.43 5.55 2.09
N SER A 40 -1.50 6.39 3.11
CA SER A 40 -1.39 7.85 2.95
C SER A 40 -0.11 8.35 3.62
N GLY A 41 0.39 9.51 3.19
CA GLY A 41 1.57 10.08 3.85
C GLY A 41 2.91 9.54 3.35
N ALA A 42 2.93 8.80 2.23
CA ALA A 42 4.17 8.29 1.64
C ALA A 42 4.99 9.43 1.04
N HIS A 43 6.25 9.54 1.46
CA HIS A 43 7.16 10.56 0.97
C HIS A 43 8.32 9.92 0.21
N VAL A 44 8.70 10.58 -0.88
CA VAL A 44 9.93 10.34 -1.62
C VAL A 44 10.56 11.71 -1.83
N ILE A 45 11.61 12.06 -1.09
CA ILE A 45 12.16 13.43 -1.07
C ILE A 45 13.68 13.42 -1.22
N GLY A 46 14.19 14.25 -2.13
CA GLY A 46 15.62 14.41 -2.40
C GLY A 46 16.12 13.39 -3.43
N PRO A 47 17.20 13.68 -4.17
CA PRO A 47 17.68 12.82 -5.25
C PRO A 47 18.18 11.46 -4.73
N ALA A 48 18.30 10.45 -5.59
CA ALA A 48 18.72 9.10 -5.21
C ALA A 48 20.04 9.07 -4.41
N ALA A 49 21.01 9.91 -4.77
CA ALA A 49 22.31 10.01 -4.08
C ALA A 49 22.24 10.71 -2.70
N ALA A 50 21.14 11.41 -2.38
CA ALA A 50 20.96 12.18 -1.15
C ALA A 50 19.51 12.10 -0.65
N ARG A 51 18.95 10.89 -0.64
CA ARG A 51 17.55 10.63 -0.24
C ARG A 51 17.32 11.09 1.20
N LYS A 52 16.30 11.94 1.41
CA LYS A 52 15.93 12.47 2.73
C LYS A 52 14.78 11.68 3.35
N ARG A 53 13.82 11.28 2.53
CA ARG A 53 12.68 10.44 2.93
C ARG A 53 12.32 9.46 1.84
N ASP A 54 11.86 8.28 2.24
CA ASP A 54 11.37 7.23 1.35
C ASP A 54 10.29 6.40 2.05
N CYS A 55 9.69 5.45 1.33
CA CYS A 55 8.73 4.50 1.85
C CYS A 55 9.12 3.09 1.39
N LEU A 56 9.32 2.19 2.35
CA LEU A 56 9.51 0.76 2.09
C LEU A 56 8.17 0.05 2.21
N LEU A 57 7.79 -0.72 1.20
CA LEU A 57 6.60 -1.53 1.17
C LEU A 57 6.99 -3.00 1.36
N ALA A 58 6.45 -3.67 2.37
CA ALA A 58 6.49 -5.12 2.52
C ALA A 58 5.17 -5.69 2.00
N VAL A 59 5.20 -6.46 0.91
CA VAL A 59 4.03 -7.02 0.25
C VAL A 59 4.08 -8.54 0.35
N MET A 60 3.00 -9.15 0.85
CA MET A 60 2.91 -10.60 1.03
C MET A 60 1.60 -11.13 0.46
N ASN A 61 1.68 -12.24 -0.28
CA ASN A 61 0.51 -13.05 -0.60
C ASN A 61 0.23 -13.99 0.59
N ILE A 62 -0.98 -13.93 1.15
CA ILE A 62 -1.38 -14.74 2.31
C ILE A 62 -2.32 -15.90 1.93
N GLU A 63 -2.46 -16.16 0.64
CA GLU A 63 -3.14 -17.36 0.15
C GLU A 63 -2.34 -18.61 0.52
N PHE A 64 -3.06 -19.72 0.67
CA PHE A 64 -2.50 -21.04 0.96
C PHE A 64 -2.67 -22.03 -0.21
N GLU A 65 -3.50 -21.71 -1.19
CA GLU A 65 -3.80 -22.58 -2.33
C GLU A 65 -3.03 -22.08 -3.57
N ASP A 66 -2.31 -23.00 -4.24
CA ASP A 66 -1.36 -22.72 -5.34
C ASP A 66 -1.95 -21.98 -6.55
N ASN A 67 -3.26 -22.03 -6.73
CA ASN A 67 -3.99 -21.37 -7.81
C ASN A 67 -4.21 -19.86 -7.59
N PHE A 68 -3.89 -19.32 -6.40
CA PHE A 68 -4.07 -17.89 -6.10
C PHE A 68 -2.75 -17.11 -6.11
N THR A 69 -2.04 -17.14 -7.24
CA THR A 69 -0.89 -16.25 -7.48
C THR A 69 -1.38 -14.81 -7.66
N GLY A 70 -1.01 -13.91 -6.74
CA GLY A 70 -1.38 -12.50 -6.80
C GLY A 70 -0.61 -11.74 -7.88
N THR A 71 -1.29 -10.84 -8.58
CA THR A 71 -0.69 -9.94 -9.59
C THR A 71 -0.88 -8.46 -9.22
N PRO A 72 -0.31 -7.99 -8.10
CA PRO A 72 -0.52 -6.63 -7.60
C PRO A 72 -0.05 -5.55 -8.57
N ARG A 73 -0.87 -4.50 -8.68
CA ARG A 73 -0.50 -3.22 -9.28
C ARG A 73 -0.46 -2.15 -8.19
N LEU A 74 0.66 -1.42 -8.12
CA LEU A 74 0.81 -0.26 -7.24
C LEU A 74 0.52 1.02 -8.01
N GLN A 75 -0.32 1.87 -7.46
CA GLN A 75 -0.68 3.19 -7.97
C GLN A 75 -0.26 4.25 -6.97
N VAL A 76 0.26 5.37 -7.48
CA VAL A 76 0.74 6.51 -6.69
C VAL A 76 -0.07 7.73 -7.07
N PHE A 77 -0.70 8.35 -6.09
CA PHE A 77 -1.53 9.53 -6.24
C PHE A 77 -0.87 10.74 -5.58
N GLY A 78 -0.75 11.82 -6.33
CA GLY A 78 -0.40 13.16 -5.83
C GLY A 78 -1.65 14.05 -5.71
N PRO A 79 -1.45 15.37 -5.49
CA PRO A 79 -2.55 16.33 -5.31
C PRO A 79 -3.54 16.39 -6.49
N THR A 80 -3.05 16.12 -7.70
CA THR A 80 -3.82 16.22 -8.94
C THR A 80 -4.36 14.86 -9.43
N GLY A 81 -4.22 13.81 -8.63
CA GLY A 81 -4.66 12.45 -8.97
C GLY A 81 -3.50 11.48 -9.21
N LEU A 82 -3.72 10.48 -10.06
CA LEU A 82 -2.75 9.43 -10.34
C LEU A 82 -1.52 10.02 -11.06
N VAL A 83 -0.33 9.85 -10.46
CA VAL A 83 0.94 10.34 -11.01
C VAL A 83 1.86 9.24 -11.49
N ALA A 84 1.70 8.00 -10.99
CA ALA A 84 2.43 6.85 -11.46
C ALA A 84 1.70 5.54 -11.16
N GLU A 85 1.94 4.51 -11.96
CA GLU A 85 1.52 3.14 -11.66
C GLU A 85 2.56 2.11 -12.11
N LYS A 86 2.62 0.97 -11.44
CA LYS A 86 3.55 -0.11 -11.77
C LYS A 86 3.01 -1.49 -11.35
N PRO A 87 2.99 -2.48 -12.25
CA PRO A 87 2.83 -3.88 -11.87
C PRO A 87 4.03 -4.35 -11.04
N LEU A 88 3.81 -5.05 -9.93
CA LEU A 88 4.88 -5.58 -9.06
C LEU A 88 5.28 -7.02 -9.40
N GLY A 89 4.72 -7.56 -10.49
CA GLY A 89 4.90 -8.94 -10.93
C GLY A 89 4.14 -9.96 -10.08
N ASP A 90 4.46 -11.23 -10.29
CA ASP A 90 3.72 -12.34 -9.69
C ASP A 90 4.16 -12.60 -8.25
N PHE A 91 3.17 -12.84 -7.38
CA PHE A 91 3.33 -13.27 -6.00
C PHE A 91 2.68 -14.63 -5.83
N PRO A 92 3.44 -15.73 -5.93
CA PRO A 92 2.94 -17.04 -5.53
C PRO A 92 2.39 -17.02 -4.10
N PRO A 93 1.51 -17.97 -3.72
CA PRO A 93 1.05 -18.12 -2.35
C PRO A 93 2.20 -18.12 -1.34
N LEU A 94 2.00 -17.42 -0.22
CA LEU A 94 2.98 -17.20 0.84
C LEU A 94 4.26 -16.43 0.44
N ALA A 95 4.37 -15.95 -0.81
CA ALA A 95 5.50 -15.14 -1.23
C ALA A 95 5.47 -13.75 -0.58
N CYS A 96 6.65 -13.26 -0.19
CA CYS A 96 6.85 -11.94 0.39
C CYS A 96 7.98 -11.21 -0.35
N ARG A 97 7.79 -9.93 -0.65
CA ARG A 97 8.80 -9.05 -1.25
C ARG A 97 8.76 -7.67 -0.61
N HIS A 98 9.92 -7.01 -0.63
CA HIS A 98 10.07 -5.64 -0.15
C HIS A 98 10.43 -4.71 -1.31
N PHE A 99 9.89 -3.50 -1.30
CA PHE A 99 10.15 -2.51 -2.34
C PHE A 99 10.36 -1.13 -1.73
N LEU A 100 11.42 -0.44 -2.15
CA LEU A 100 11.54 0.99 -1.91
C LEU A 100 10.76 1.75 -2.98
N LEU A 101 9.95 2.71 -2.56
CA LEU A 101 9.11 3.48 -3.47
C LEU A 101 9.97 4.28 -4.47
N SER A 102 11.12 4.80 -4.01
CA SER A 102 12.07 5.50 -4.88
C SER A 102 12.77 4.61 -5.91
N GLU A 103 12.89 3.30 -5.66
CA GLU A 103 13.41 2.33 -6.62
C GLU A 103 12.34 1.88 -7.61
N LEU A 104 11.08 1.77 -7.15
CA LEU A 104 9.95 1.46 -8.02
C LEU A 104 9.70 2.58 -9.04
N PHE A 105 9.81 3.83 -8.60
CA PHE A 105 9.54 5.03 -9.39
C PHE A 105 10.73 6.00 -9.33
N PRO A 106 11.83 5.70 -10.06
CA PRO A 106 13.00 6.57 -10.06
C PRO A 106 12.64 7.94 -10.63
N GLY A 107 13.02 9.01 -9.91
CA GLY A 107 12.74 10.39 -10.28
C GLY A 107 11.40 10.94 -9.78
N LEU A 108 10.54 10.11 -9.19
CA LEU A 108 9.34 10.60 -8.53
C LEU A 108 9.71 11.27 -7.19
N GLU A 109 9.27 12.50 -6.98
CA GLU A 109 9.44 13.22 -5.72
C GLU A 109 8.11 13.80 -5.24
N SER A 110 7.79 13.58 -3.96
CA SER A 110 6.60 14.14 -3.31
C SER A 110 6.88 15.57 -2.84
N ASP A 111 5.86 16.43 -2.91
CA ASP A 111 5.87 17.69 -2.17
C ASP A 111 5.85 17.40 -0.65
N PRO A 112 6.74 17.99 0.16
CA PRO A 112 6.67 17.88 1.62
C PRO A 112 5.30 18.25 2.23
N ALA A 113 4.57 19.19 1.62
CA ALA A 113 3.23 19.58 2.06
C ALA A 113 2.14 18.61 1.58
N HIS A 114 2.40 17.87 0.51
CA HIS A 114 1.46 16.94 -0.10
C HIS A 114 2.11 15.58 -0.39
N PRO A 115 2.24 14.72 0.64
CA PRO A 115 2.71 13.36 0.45
C PRO A 115 1.84 12.58 -0.53
N PHE A 116 2.41 11.53 -1.10
CA PHE A 116 1.66 10.60 -1.93
C PHE A 116 0.67 9.77 -1.12
N THR A 117 -0.40 9.38 -1.81
CA THR A 117 -1.28 8.28 -1.41
C THR A 117 -1.00 7.11 -2.34
N LEU A 118 -0.78 5.93 -1.77
CA LEU A 118 -0.53 4.70 -2.51
C LEU A 118 -1.80 3.86 -2.49
N ARG A 119 -2.15 3.26 -3.62
CA ARG A 119 -3.17 2.23 -3.71
C ARG A 119 -2.59 0.99 -4.36
N MET A 120 -2.69 -0.16 -3.72
CA MET A 120 -2.37 -1.45 -4.33
C MET A 120 -3.65 -2.18 -4.67
N GLN A 121 -3.77 -2.63 -5.92
CA GLN A 121 -4.93 -3.37 -6.43
C GLN A 121 -4.51 -4.79 -6.76
N VAL A 122 -5.24 -5.79 -6.27
CA VAL A 122 -5.04 -7.19 -6.65
C VAL A 122 -6.39 -7.84 -6.91
N PRO A 123 -6.64 -8.32 -8.14
CA PRO A 123 -7.95 -8.87 -8.49
C PRO A 123 -8.15 -10.31 -8.03
N ASN A 124 -7.07 -11.06 -7.79
CA ASN A 124 -7.12 -12.52 -7.76
C ASN A 124 -6.48 -13.19 -6.52
N ALA A 125 -5.97 -12.42 -5.57
CA ALA A 125 -5.36 -12.95 -4.35
C ALA A 125 -5.56 -12.02 -3.15
N LEU A 126 -5.53 -12.61 -1.96
CA LEU A 126 -5.47 -11.92 -0.67
C LEU A 126 -4.03 -11.53 -0.37
N MET A 127 -3.81 -10.22 -0.21
CA MET A 127 -2.48 -9.67 0.07
C MET A 127 -2.47 -8.90 1.39
N ILE A 128 -1.30 -8.87 2.03
CA ILE A 128 -0.98 -7.94 3.12
C ILE A 128 0.07 -6.96 2.62
N VAL A 129 -0.06 -5.70 3.02
CA VAL A 129 0.98 -4.70 2.80
C VAL A 129 1.30 -3.98 4.10
N SER A 130 2.59 -3.81 4.37
CA SER A 130 3.07 -2.90 5.41
C SER A 130 3.88 -1.80 4.73
N ALA A 131 3.68 -0.56 5.17
CA ALA A 131 4.49 0.58 4.77
C ALA A 131 5.37 1.03 5.95
N LEU A 132 6.65 1.19 5.67
CA LEU A 132 7.61 1.78 6.59
C LEU A 132 8.04 3.11 6.00
N HIS A 133 7.65 4.19 6.66
CA HIS A 133 8.05 5.55 6.31
C HIS A 133 9.45 5.81 6.87
N LEU A 134 10.40 6.10 6.00
CA LEU A 134 11.80 6.32 6.34
C LEU A 134 12.10 7.82 6.35
N ASP A 135 12.69 8.32 7.45
CA ASP A 135 13.25 9.67 7.53
C ASP A 135 14.77 9.57 7.82
N TYR A 136 15.57 9.65 6.75
CA TYR A 136 17.03 9.49 6.83
C TYR A 136 17.71 10.66 7.54
N VAL A 137 17.07 11.84 7.54
CA VAL A 137 17.61 13.03 8.22
C VAL A 137 17.49 12.85 9.73
N ARG A 138 16.32 12.42 10.19
CA ARG A 138 16.06 12.16 11.62
C ARG A 138 16.60 10.79 12.08
N ARG A 139 16.97 9.92 11.15
CA ARG A 139 17.31 8.50 11.38
C ARG A 139 16.17 7.78 12.10
N ASP A 140 14.96 8.03 11.63
CA ASP A 140 13.73 7.59 12.28
C ASP A 140 12.85 6.82 11.29
N ILE A 141 11.98 5.97 11.84
CA ILE A 141 11.05 5.16 11.07
C ILE A 141 9.65 5.23 11.68
N ALA A 142 8.63 5.31 10.83
CA ALA A 142 7.24 5.16 11.25
C ALA A 142 6.61 3.98 10.50
N LEU A 143 6.02 3.06 11.26
CA LEU A 143 5.35 1.89 10.71
C LEU A 143 3.87 2.18 10.52
N GLU A 144 3.40 1.89 9.32
CA GLU A 144 2.00 1.79 8.98
C GLU A 144 1.75 0.38 8.48
N HIS A 145 0.92 -0.37 9.19
CA HIS A 145 0.53 -1.71 8.78
C HIS A 145 -0.93 -1.64 8.33
N GLY A 146 -1.24 -2.08 7.13
CA GLY A 146 -2.62 -2.41 6.80
C GLY A 146 -2.69 -3.88 6.40
N SER A 147 -3.32 -4.65 7.27
CA SER A 147 -3.74 -5.99 6.90
C SER A 147 -4.98 -5.84 6.01
N ASP A 148 -5.17 -6.70 4.98
CA ASP A 148 -6.47 -6.77 4.28
C ASP A 148 -7.50 -7.33 5.23
N ARG A 149 -8.03 -6.36 5.94
CA ARG A 149 -8.81 -6.61 7.07
C ARG A 149 -9.70 -5.34 7.22
N HIS A 150 -10.69 -5.21 6.31
CA HIS A 150 -11.82 -4.26 6.16
C HIS A 150 -11.47 -2.78 5.96
N SER A 151 -11.75 -2.30 4.74
CA SER A 151 -12.51 -1.05 4.52
C SER A 151 -13.68 -1.34 3.58
N THR A 152 -14.89 -1.13 4.07
CA THR A 152 -16.09 -0.96 3.25
C THR A 152 -16.08 0.47 2.72
N PHE A 153 -15.68 0.66 1.46
CA PHE A 153 -15.91 1.90 0.71
C PHE A 153 -17.33 1.96 0.13
N MET A 154 -18.35 1.65 0.93
CA MET A 154 -19.74 1.90 0.51
C MET A 154 -20.07 3.42 0.47
N ASP A 155 -19.16 4.29 0.92
CA ASP A 155 -19.44 5.73 1.18
C ASP A 155 -18.49 6.74 0.50
N ILE A 156 -17.71 6.37 -0.52
CA ILE A 156 -17.07 7.41 -1.38
C ILE A 156 -17.72 7.39 -2.75
N LYS A 157 -18.83 8.11 -2.86
CA LYS A 157 -19.28 8.65 -4.14
C LYS A 157 -18.54 9.97 -4.36
N CYS A 158 -17.89 10.10 -5.50
CA CYS A 158 -17.68 11.39 -6.15
C CYS A 158 -18.82 11.57 -7.16
#